data_AF-A0A927AVZ0-F1
#
_entry.id   AF-A0A927AVZ0-F1
#
_cell.length_a   1.000
_cell.length_b   1.000
_cell.length_c   1.000
_cell.angle_alpha   90.00
_cell.angle_beta   90.00
_cell.angle_gamma   90.00
#
_symmetry.space_group_name_H-M   'P 1'
#
loop_
_entity.id
_entity.type
_entity.pdbx_description
1 polymer ?
#
loop_
_entity_poly.entity_id
_entity_poly.type
_entity_poly.pdbx_seq_one_letter_code
_entity_poly.pdbx_strand_id
1 'polypeptide(L)'
;MKNMVVSYFILKSATIQVLDCAKPYAYDEKLDLRVSLTEDLSLWELDGYLFLDEFQKKFGLQLPDTAYGYVCPPELEGNFVQKLVGNLIFALAIPFLLIYPFLPERKETTKQKIKQNFNRLTLGDLAASLAVGYFVKRELVNIELPK
;
A
#
# COMPACT_ATOMS: atom_id res chain seq x y z
N MET A 1 8.33 -17.74 -13.42
CA MET A 1 7.15 -16.86 -13.67
C MET A 1 7.17 -16.43 -15.13
N LYS A 2 6.02 -16.38 -15.82
CA LYS A 2 5.96 -15.96 -17.23
C LYS A 2 6.05 -14.43 -17.29
N ASN A 3 6.95 -13.91 -18.12
CA ASN A 3 6.95 -12.49 -18.47
C ASN A 3 5.68 -12.17 -19.27
N MET A 4 4.92 -11.18 -18.83
CA MET A 4 3.69 -10.73 -19.49
C MET A 4 4.06 -9.69 -20.55
N VAL A 5 3.43 -9.72 -21.71
CA VAL A 5 3.65 -8.71 -22.75
C VAL A 5 2.39 -7.86 -22.88
N VAL A 6 2.55 -6.53 -22.77
CA VAL A 6 1.46 -5.57 -22.85
C VAL A 6 1.81 -4.49 -23.88
N SER A 7 0.85 -4.14 -24.73
CA SER A 7 1.00 -3.02 -25.67
C SER A 7 1.19 -1.70 -24.93
N TYR A 8 2.11 -0.86 -25.41
CA TYR A 8 2.32 0.49 -24.90
C TYR A 8 1.01 1.30 -24.73
N PHE A 9 0.08 1.21 -25.69
CA PHE A 9 -1.16 1.97 -25.62
C PHE A 9 -2.09 1.51 -24.50
N ILE A 10 -2.14 0.21 -24.23
CA ILE A 10 -2.92 -0.36 -23.13
C ILE A 10 -2.32 0.09 -21.80
N LEU A 11 -1.01 -0.03 -21.64
CA LEU A 11 -0.33 0.39 -20.42
C LEU A 11 -0.44 1.91 -20.20
N LYS A 12 -0.36 2.72 -21.26
CA LYS A 12 -0.54 4.16 -21.19
C LYS A 12 -1.97 4.51 -20.73
N SER A 13 -2.98 3.86 -21.31
CA SER A 13 -4.36 4.06 -20.90
C SER A 13 -4.58 3.68 -19.43
N ALA A 14 -4.07 2.52 -19.01
CA ALA A 14 -4.15 2.07 -17.62
C ALA A 14 -3.47 3.06 -16.66
N THR A 15 -2.29 3.56 -17.03
CA THR A 15 -1.56 4.57 -16.26
C THR A 15 -2.39 5.83 -16.04
N ILE A 16 -3.03 6.35 -17.10
CA ILE A 16 -3.90 7.54 -16.99
C ILE A 16 -5.05 7.27 -16.02
N GLN A 17 -5.71 6.11 -16.15
CA GLN A 17 -6.83 5.74 -15.28
C GLN A 17 -6.42 5.61 -13.80
N VAL A 18 -5.26 5.02 -13.53
CA VAL A 18 -4.72 4.91 -12.16
C VAL A 18 -4.37 6.28 -11.60
N LEU A 19 -3.72 7.15 -12.38
CA LEU A 19 -3.41 8.51 -11.95
C LEU A 19 -4.68 9.32 -11.67
N ASP A 20 -5.69 9.23 -12.54
CA ASP A 20 -6.98 9.88 -12.32
C ASP A 20 -7.71 9.35 -11.07
N CYS A 21 -7.53 8.06 -10.75
CA CYS A 21 -8.05 7.47 -9.53
C CYS A 21 -7.31 7.95 -8.27
N ALA A 22 -6.00 8.20 -8.38
CA ALA A 22 -5.16 8.63 -7.28
C ALA A 22 -5.19 10.14 -7.02
N LYS A 23 -5.54 10.96 -8.02
CA LYS A 23 -5.62 12.43 -7.91
C LYS A 23 -6.37 12.95 -6.67
N PRO A 24 -7.55 12.42 -6.28
CA PRO A 24 -8.25 12.91 -5.09
C PRO A 24 -7.48 12.70 -3.79
N TYR A 25 -6.54 11.76 -3.77
CA TYR A 25 -5.72 11.38 -2.62
C TYR A 25 -4.34 12.05 -2.65
N ALA A 26 -4.00 12.73 -3.74
CA ALA A 26 -2.71 13.39 -3.91
C ALA A 26 -2.72 14.76 -3.21
N TYR A 27 -1.73 14.99 -2.35
CA TYR A 27 -1.51 16.32 -1.74
C TYR A 27 -0.68 17.25 -2.65
N ASP A 28 0.08 16.68 -3.60
CA ASP A 28 0.93 17.39 -4.56
C ASP A 28 0.51 17.04 -6.01
N GLU A 29 0.75 17.94 -6.96
CA GLU A 29 0.31 17.78 -8.36
C GLU A 29 1.11 16.71 -9.12
N LYS A 30 2.26 16.29 -8.58
CA LYS A 30 3.17 15.34 -9.24
C LYS A 30 3.17 13.98 -8.53
N LEU A 31 2.31 13.09 -9.02
CA LEU A 31 2.31 11.67 -8.65
C LEU A 31 3.45 10.92 -9.35
N ASP A 32 4.23 10.16 -8.60
CA ASP A 32 5.31 9.31 -9.13
C ASP A 32 4.89 7.83 -9.14
N LEU A 33 4.78 7.26 -10.33
CA LEU A 33 4.46 5.85 -10.56
C LEU A 33 5.45 4.86 -9.93
N ARG A 34 6.63 5.32 -9.49
CA ARG A 34 7.68 4.52 -8.87
C ARG A 34 7.71 4.60 -7.36
N VAL A 35 7.03 5.57 -6.78
CA VAL A 35 6.95 5.73 -5.33
C VAL A 35 5.83 4.84 -4.79
N SER A 36 6.00 4.38 -3.55
CA SER A 36 4.98 3.55 -2.91
C SER A 36 3.72 4.37 -2.66
N LEU A 37 2.54 3.74 -2.70
CA LEU A 37 1.27 4.40 -2.36
C LEU A 37 1.32 5.09 -1.00
N THR A 38 1.95 4.45 -0.02
CA THR A 38 2.13 4.95 1.35
C THR A 38 3.03 6.19 1.42
N GLU A 39 4.01 6.33 0.52
CA GLU A 39 4.91 7.49 0.47
C GLU A 39 4.36 8.61 -0.41
N ASP A 40 3.75 8.28 -1.55
CA ASP A 40 3.29 9.25 -2.55
C ASP A 40 1.93 9.88 -2.16
N LEU A 41 1.02 9.05 -1.63
CA LEU A 41 -0.34 9.46 -1.27
C LEU A 41 -0.54 9.57 0.25
N SER A 42 0.47 9.23 1.04
CA SER A 42 0.35 9.11 2.51
C SER A 42 -0.79 8.17 2.95
N LEU A 43 -1.14 7.17 2.11
CA LEU A 43 -2.22 6.22 2.39
C LEU A 43 -1.70 5.05 3.21
N TRP A 44 -1.97 5.09 4.52
CA TRP A 44 -1.60 4.04 5.48
C TRP A 44 -2.85 3.39 6.05
N GLU A 45 -2.73 2.11 6.44
CA GLU A 45 -3.79 1.36 7.11
C GLU A 45 -5.13 1.55 6.41
N LEU A 46 -6.17 1.98 7.14
CA LEU A 46 -7.54 2.08 6.69
C LEU A 46 -7.68 2.88 5.40
N ASP A 47 -6.96 3.98 5.25
CA ASP A 47 -7.03 4.81 4.04
C ASP A 47 -6.45 4.06 2.83
N GLY A 48 -5.37 3.31 3.04
CA GLY A 48 -4.82 2.41 2.03
C GLY A 48 -5.76 1.24 1.70
N TYR A 49 -6.38 0.61 2.69
CA TYR A 49 -7.37 -0.46 2.47
C TYR A 49 -8.58 0.04 1.68
N LEU A 50 -9.13 1.20 2.06
CA LEU A 50 -10.27 1.83 1.38
C LEU A 50 -9.91 2.19 -0.06
N PHE A 51 -8.75 2.79 -0.28
CA PHE A 51 -8.27 3.10 -1.62
C PHE A 51 -8.17 1.85 -2.51
N LEU A 52 -7.57 0.76 -2.00
CA LEU A 52 -7.45 -0.48 -2.76
C LEU A 52 -8.81 -1.15 -3.03
N ASP A 53 -9.73 -1.10 -2.06
CA ASP A 53 -11.10 -1.60 -2.24
C ASP A 53 -11.89 -0.78 -3.28
N GLU A 54 -11.80 0.55 -3.23
CA GLU A 54 -12.39 1.42 -4.24
C GLU A 54 -11.78 1.17 -5.63
N PHE A 55 -10.46 0.98 -5.70
CA PHE A 55 -9.76 0.64 -6.93
C PHE A 55 -10.29 -0.67 -7.52
N GLN A 56 -10.43 -1.72 -6.69
CA GLN A 56 -11.01 -3.00 -7.12
C GLN A 56 -12.43 -2.85 -7.65
N LYS A 57 -13.30 -2.14 -6.92
CA LYS A 57 -14.69 -1.92 -7.33
C LYS A 57 -14.78 -1.13 -8.63
N LYS A 58 -13.97 -0.08 -8.77
CA LYS A 58 -13.98 0.81 -9.94
C LYS A 58 -13.55 0.10 -11.21
N PHE A 59 -12.54 -0.75 -11.13
CA PHE A 59 -11.95 -1.40 -12.31
C PHE A 59 -12.31 -2.89 -12.45
N GLY A 60 -13.11 -3.45 -11.53
CA GLY A 60 -13.47 -4.87 -11.55
C GLY A 60 -12.28 -5.81 -11.37
N LEU A 61 -11.20 -5.33 -10.74
CA LEU A 61 -9.97 -6.08 -10.54
C LEU A 61 -10.01 -6.78 -9.18
N GLN A 62 -9.50 -8.02 -9.10
CA GLN A 62 -9.25 -8.68 -7.82
C GLN A 62 -7.78 -8.49 -7.43
N LEU A 63 -7.53 -7.86 -6.28
CA LEU A 63 -6.20 -7.80 -5.69
C LEU A 63 -6.07 -8.91 -4.64
N PRO A 64 -4.90 -9.58 -4.57
CA PRO A 64 -4.63 -10.57 -3.54
C PRO A 64 -4.39 -9.90 -2.17
N ASP A 65 -4.51 -10.66 -1.08
CA ASP A 65 -4.21 -10.20 0.29
C ASP A 65 -2.79 -9.61 0.41
N THR A 66 -1.85 -10.09 -0.42
CA THR A 66 -0.49 -9.54 -0.47
C THR A 66 -0.46 -8.08 -0.92
N ALA A 67 -1.40 -7.65 -1.77
CA ALA A 67 -1.53 -6.25 -2.17
C ALA A 67 -1.88 -5.35 -0.99
N TYR A 68 -2.76 -5.83 -0.11
CA TYR A 68 -3.17 -5.14 1.12
C TYR A 68 -2.09 -5.15 2.20
N GLY A 69 -1.25 -6.18 2.23
CA GLY A 69 -0.06 -6.21 3.08
C GLY A 69 0.87 -5.02 2.85
N TYR A 70 0.90 -4.45 1.63
CA TYR A 70 1.77 -3.31 1.30
C TYR A 70 1.32 -1.97 1.87
N VAL A 71 0.05 -1.82 2.26
CA VAL A 71 -0.48 -0.62 2.94
C VAL A 71 -0.55 -0.80 4.46
N CYS A 72 -0.14 -1.96 4.96
CA CYS A 72 -0.02 -2.24 6.38
C CYS A 72 1.33 -1.69 6.91
N PRO A 73 1.35 -0.92 8.00
CA PRO A 73 2.61 -0.54 8.65
C PRO A 73 3.38 -1.78 9.10
N PRO A 74 4.72 -1.78 8.99
CA PRO A 74 5.56 -2.91 9.43
C PRO A 74 5.45 -3.20 10.94
N GLU A 75 4.94 -2.25 11.73
CA GLU A 75 4.68 -2.43 13.16
C GLU A 75 3.41 -3.26 13.46
N LEU A 76 2.60 -3.56 12.43
CA LEU A 76 1.34 -4.30 12.54
C LEU A 76 1.35 -5.69 11.89
N GLU A 77 2.50 -6.15 11.39
CA GLU A 77 2.73 -7.58 11.11
C GLU A 77 2.79 -8.43 12.40
N GLY A 78 2.53 -7.83 13.57
CA GLY A 78 2.19 -8.55 14.78
C GLY A 78 0.74 -9.03 14.73
N ASN A 79 0.55 -10.36 14.68
CA ASN A 79 -0.71 -11.10 14.82
C ASN A 79 -1.89 -10.22 15.25
N PHE A 80 -2.90 -10.03 14.39
CA PHE A 80 -4.16 -9.34 14.70
C PHE A 80 -4.72 -9.67 16.10
N VAL A 81 -4.48 -10.91 16.56
CA VAL A 81 -4.76 -11.42 17.92
C VAL A 81 -4.02 -10.64 19.03
N GLN A 82 -2.74 -10.32 18.88
CA GLN A 82 -1.98 -9.50 19.84
C GLN A 82 -2.52 -8.07 19.94
N LYS A 83 -3.02 -7.50 18.84
CA LYS A 83 -3.62 -6.15 18.84
C LYS A 83 -4.99 -6.14 19.52
N LEU A 84 -5.79 -7.19 19.32
CA LEU A 84 -7.07 -7.37 19.98
C LEU A 84 -6.90 -7.60 21.49
N VAL A 85 -5.94 -8.45 21.87
CA VAL A 85 -5.55 -8.69 23.27
C VAL A 85 -4.94 -7.42 23.89
N GLY A 86 -4.11 -6.69 23.15
CA GLY A 86 -3.51 -5.42 23.58
C GLY A 86 -4.56 -4.34 23.88
N ASN A 87 -5.57 -4.17 23.01
CA ASN A 87 -6.66 -3.22 23.25
C ASN A 87 -7.57 -3.64 24.42
N LEU A 88 -7.80 -4.95 24.61
CA LEU A 88 -8.53 -5.48 25.76
C LEU A 88 -7.77 -5.27 27.08
N ILE A 89 -6.45 -5.48 27.09
CA ILE A 89 -5.58 -5.19 28.23
C ILE A 89 -5.51 -3.68 28.49
N PHE A 90 -5.46 -2.84 27.45
CA PHE A 90 -5.43 -1.38 27.57
C PHE A 90 -6.73 -0.83 28.17
N ALA A 91 -7.89 -1.37 27.76
CA ALA A 91 -9.19 -1.03 28.35
C ALA A 91 -9.31 -1.46 29.83
N LEU A 92 -8.65 -2.57 30.22
CA LEU A 92 -8.57 -3.03 31.60
C LEU A 92 -7.46 -2.34 32.43
N ALA A 93 -6.51 -1.67 31.78
CA ALA A 93 -5.39 -0.95 32.40
C ALA A 93 -5.70 0.52 32.72
N ILE A 94 -6.86 1.04 32.31
CA ILE A 94 -7.33 2.40 32.64
C ILE A 94 -7.31 2.68 34.17
N PRO A 95 -7.62 1.73 35.08
CA PRO A 95 -7.46 1.94 36.52
C PRO A 95 -5.99 1.98 36.99
N PHE A 96 -5.05 1.42 36.22
CA PHE A 96 -3.62 1.31 36.56
C PHE A 96 -2.76 2.47 36.00
N LEU A 97 -3.32 3.30 35.11
CA LEU A 97 -2.64 4.44 34.49
C LEU A 97 -2.37 5.62 35.45
N LEU A 98 -2.90 5.59 36.67
CA LEU A 98 -2.63 6.61 37.71
C LEU A 98 -1.30 6.40 38.47
N ILE A 99 -0.54 5.33 38.22
CA ILE A 99 0.70 5.01 38.97
C ILE A 99 1.92 4.86 38.04
N TYR A 100 1.84 5.27 36.77
CA TYR A 100 2.84 4.86 35.76
C TYR A 100 3.74 6.01 35.23
N PRO A 101 4.65 6.61 36.02
CA PRO A 101 5.73 7.41 35.46
C PRO A 101 7.03 6.60 35.39
N PHE A 102 7.07 5.42 34.76
CA PHE A 102 8.32 4.63 34.66
C PHE A 102 8.40 3.63 33.47
N LEU A 103 7.98 4.04 32.26
CA LEU A 103 8.29 3.25 31.04
C LEU A 103 9.44 3.92 30.27
N PRO A 104 10.54 3.20 29.98
CA PRO A 104 11.64 3.77 29.20
C PRO A 104 11.22 3.94 27.74
N GLU A 105 11.51 5.12 27.19
CA GLU A 105 11.32 5.45 25.77
C GLU A 105 12.13 4.48 24.88
N ARG A 106 11.46 3.58 24.16
CA ARG A 106 12.07 2.89 23.01
C ARG A 106 12.20 3.88 21.86
N LYS A 107 13.33 4.58 21.79
CA LYS A 107 13.75 5.33 20.61
C LYS A 107 14.40 4.37 19.61
N GLU A 108 13.60 3.59 18.91
CA GLU A 108 14.01 3.09 17.59
C GLU A 108 13.44 4.05 16.55
N THR A 109 14.32 4.79 15.89
CA THR A 109 13.95 5.80 14.90
C THR A 109 13.14 5.18 13.76
N THR A 110 11.86 5.55 13.67
CA THR A 110 10.89 5.24 12.60
C THR A 110 11.48 5.34 11.19
N LYS A 111 12.47 6.24 11.01
CA LYS A 111 13.20 6.48 9.75
C LYS A 111 14.04 5.29 9.25
N GLN A 112 14.49 4.38 10.11
CA GLN A 112 15.30 3.22 9.69
C GLN A 112 14.44 2.04 9.21
N LYS A 113 13.24 1.85 9.77
CA LYS A 113 12.33 0.75 9.38
C LYS A 113 11.54 1.04 8.09
N ILE A 114 11.18 2.30 7.83
CA ILE A 114 10.62 2.75 6.53
C ILE A 114 11.57 2.41 5.37
N LYS A 115 12.89 2.41 5.64
CA LYS A 115 13.95 2.16 4.65
C LYS A 115 14.13 0.68 4.30
N GLN A 116 13.63 -0.26 5.12
CA GLN A 116 13.71 -1.70 4.88
C GLN A 116 12.50 -2.28 4.13
N ASN A 117 11.54 -1.43 3.75
CA ASN A 117 10.37 -1.87 2.98
C ASN A 117 10.76 -2.14 1.52
N PHE A 118 11.43 -3.28 1.28
CA PHE A 118 11.75 -3.84 -0.04
C PHE A 118 10.49 -4.33 -0.80
N ASN A 119 9.31 -4.16 -0.22
CA ASN A 119 8.04 -4.65 -0.72
C ASN A 119 7.05 -3.48 -0.82
N ARG A 120 7.19 -2.66 -1.86
CA ARG A 120 6.37 -1.47 -2.08
C ARG A 120 5.32 -1.76 -3.14
N LEU A 121 4.06 -1.44 -2.85
CA LEU A 121 3.02 -1.33 -3.89
C LEU A 121 3.07 0.08 -4.46
N THR A 122 3.30 0.18 -5.77
CA THR A 122 3.40 1.46 -6.46
C THR A 122 2.16 1.70 -7.33
N LEU A 123 1.87 2.96 -7.68
CA LEU A 123 0.86 3.27 -8.70
C LEU A 123 1.20 2.59 -10.05
N GLY A 124 2.49 2.42 -10.36
CA GLY A 124 2.94 1.66 -11.52
C GLY A 124 2.57 0.18 -11.48
N ASP A 125 2.56 -0.46 -10.31
CA ASP A 125 2.10 -1.85 -10.15
C ASP A 125 0.59 -1.96 -10.36
N LEU A 126 -0.18 -0.98 -9.88
CA LEU A 126 -1.62 -0.92 -10.12
C LEU A 126 -1.93 -0.69 -11.60
N ALA A 127 -1.18 0.19 -12.27
CA ALA A 127 -1.32 0.40 -13.71
C ALA A 127 -0.96 -0.85 -14.52
N ALA A 128 0.11 -1.55 -14.15
CA ALA A 128 0.48 -2.83 -14.74
C ALA A 128 -0.62 -3.89 -14.52
N SER A 129 -1.15 -3.98 -13.30
CA SER A 129 -2.22 -4.90 -12.93
C SER A 129 -3.52 -4.62 -13.69
N LEU A 130 -3.87 -3.34 -13.86
CA LEU A 130 -5.03 -2.93 -14.64
C LEU A 130 -4.85 -3.24 -16.13
N ALA A 131 -3.65 -3.03 -16.67
CA ALA A 131 -3.35 -3.31 -18.07
C ALA A 131 -3.37 -4.81 -18.41
N VAL A 132 -2.99 -5.66 -17.44
CA VAL A 132 -2.94 -7.12 -17.59
C VAL A 132 -4.27 -7.79 -17.21
N GLY A 133 -5.08 -7.17 -16.34
CA GLY A 133 -6.38 -7.67 -15.89
C GLY A 133 -6.34 -8.53 -14.62
N TYR A 134 -5.18 -8.66 -13.99
CA TYR A 134 -5.02 -9.28 -12.66
C TYR A 134 -3.79 -8.69 -11.97
N PHE A 135 -3.65 -8.90 -10.66
CA PHE A 135 -2.53 -8.34 -9.91
C PHE A 135 -1.16 -8.84 -10.41
N VAL A 136 -0.31 -7.90 -10.83
CA VAL A 136 1.07 -8.17 -11.26
C VAL A 136 1.97 -6.99 -10.91
N LYS A 137 3.20 -7.28 -10.48
CA LYS A 137 4.23 -6.26 -10.31
C LYS A 137 4.73 -5.79 -11.66
N ARG A 138 4.97 -4.48 -11.80
CA ARG A 138 5.39 -3.87 -13.06
C ARG A 138 6.68 -4.44 -13.65
N GLU A 139 7.57 -4.95 -12.79
CA GLU A 139 8.84 -5.58 -13.19
C GLU A 139 8.68 -6.89 -13.95
N LEU A 140 7.48 -7.48 -13.89
CA LEU A 140 7.11 -8.72 -14.58
C LEU A 140 6.44 -8.47 -15.94
N VAL A 141 6.24 -7.19 -16.31
CA VAL A 141 5.57 -6.75 -17.53
C VAL A 141 6.60 -6.22 -18.53
N ASN A 142 6.67 -6.85 -19.68
CA ASN A 142 7.36 -6.38 -20.86
C ASN A 142 6.43 -5.53 -21.72
N ILE A 143 6.94 -4.43 -22.23
CA ILE A 143 6.17 -3.48 -23.04
C ILE A 143 6.47 -3.72 -24.51
N GLU A 144 5.44 -3.99 -25.30
CA GLU A 144 5.53 -3.98 -26.75
C GLU A 144 5.39 -2.55 -27.25
N LEU A 145 6.46 -2.05 -27.88
CA LEU A 145 6.49 -0.70 -28.45
C LEU A 145 5.79 -0.69 -29.81
N PRO A 146 5.05 0.38 -30.15
CA PRO A 146 4.52 0.55 -31.49
C PRO A 146 5.68 0.64 -32.48
N LYS A 147 5.52 -0.01 -33.63
CA LYS A 147 6.45 0.09 -34.76
C LYS A 147 6.34 1.44 -35.46
#